data_AF-A0A7W4EE75-F1
#
_entry.id   AF-A0A7W4EE75-F1
#
_cell.length_a   1.000
_cell.length_b   1.000
_cell.length_c   1.000
_cell.angle_alpha   90.00
_cell.angle_beta   90.00
_cell.angle_gamma   90.00
#
_symmetry.space_group_name_H-M   'P 1'
#
loop_
_entity.id
_entity.type
_entity.pdbx_description
1 polymer ?
#
loop_
_entity_poly.entity_id
_entity_poly.type
_entity_poly.pdbx_seq_one_letter_code
_entity_poly.pdbx_strand_id
1 'polypeptide(L)'
;MRVRRGYTIVEIIIVLAIMLVLLVLGVVTLNNAQRSSRDTARTTTVETVARSLESFYNGDATGTSGEQGHRYPSAEQFLTSLNGTAIRHILPGLSEDSYQYPSRSGQQALFVQSPSNGISKDSATVDRFVYEPRARDGSLCVTTSQECSRFFLYYRLERAPTVTITITSNHQ
;
A
#
# COMPACT_ATOMS: atom_id res chain seq x y z
N MET A 1 -19.52 -30.71 60.73
CA MET A 1 -19.77 -30.67 59.27
C MET A 1 -19.57 -29.24 58.78
N ARG A 2 -18.61 -28.99 57.88
CA ARG A 2 -18.39 -27.65 57.30
C ARG A 2 -19.42 -27.42 56.19
N VAL A 3 -20.37 -26.51 56.43
CA VAL A 3 -21.31 -26.04 55.40
C VAL A 3 -20.50 -25.26 54.36
N ARG A 4 -20.33 -25.83 53.16
CA ARG A 4 -19.79 -25.09 52.01
C ARG A 4 -20.89 -24.13 51.55
N ARG A 5 -20.66 -22.82 51.69
CA ARG A 5 -21.54 -21.81 51.09
C ARG A 5 -21.35 -21.86 49.58
N GLY A 6 -22.38 -22.34 48.88
CA GLY A 6 -22.43 -22.32 47.42
C GLY A 6 -22.56 -20.88 46.92
N TYR A 7 -21.96 -20.61 45.76
CA TYR A 7 -22.07 -19.34 45.05
C TYR A 7 -23.56 -19.06 44.74
N THR A 8 -24.02 -17.83 44.95
CA THR A 8 -25.42 -17.48 44.71
C THR A 8 -25.67 -17.23 43.22
N ILE A 9 -26.89 -17.52 42.73
CA ILE A 9 -27.27 -17.25 41.32
C ILE A 9 -27.08 -15.76 40.98
N VAL A 10 -27.36 -14.87 41.93
CA VAL A 10 -27.19 -13.43 41.79
C VAL A 10 -25.72 -13.07 41.48
N GLU A 11 -24.78 -13.75 42.15
CA GLU A 11 -23.35 -13.49 41.96
C GLU A 11 -22.89 -13.88 40.55
N ILE A 12 -23.38 -14.99 40.00
CA ILE A 12 -23.11 -15.38 38.60
C ILE A 12 -23.73 -14.39 37.61
N ILE A 13 -24.95 -13.89 37.87
CA ILE A 13 -25.62 -12.93 36.99
C ILE A 13 -24.83 -11.61 36.90
N ILE A 14 -24.35 -11.10 38.04
CA ILE A 14 -23.57 -9.86 38.08
C ILE A 14 -22.25 -10.03 37.33
N VAL A 15 -21.55 -11.14 37.53
CA VAL A 15 -20.28 -11.42 36.84
C VAL A 15 -20.50 -11.52 35.32
N LEU A 16 -21.57 -12.21 34.88
CA LEU A 16 -21.91 -12.28 33.47
C LEU A 16 -22.25 -10.90 32.88
N ALA A 17 -23.02 -10.09 33.60
CA ALA A 17 -23.36 -8.74 33.17
C ALA A 17 -22.10 -7.89 32.96
N ILE A 18 -21.14 -7.93 33.89
CA ILE A 18 -19.88 -7.18 33.77
C ILE A 18 -19.05 -7.72 32.60
N MET A 19 -18.94 -9.04 32.42
CA MET A 19 -18.22 -9.64 31.29
C MET A 19 -18.78 -9.20 29.94
N LEU A 20 -20.11 -9.15 29.78
CA LEU A 20 -20.75 -8.71 28.54
C LEU A 20 -20.42 -7.25 28.21
N VAL A 21 -20.45 -6.36 29.21
CA VAL A 21 -20.09 -4.95 29.02
C VAL A 21 -18.63 -4.81 28.58
N LEU A 22 -17.71 -5.52 29.23
CA LEU A 22 -16.28 -5.49 28.90
C LEU A 22 -16.02 -6.03 27.48
N LEU A 23 -16.72 -7.08 27.06
CA LEU A 23 -16.60 -7.65 25.72
C LEU A 23 -16.99 -6.65 24.64
N VAL A 24 -18.10 -5.93 24.81
CA VAL A 24 -18.56 -4.94 23.83
C VAL A 24 -17.53 -3.82 23.65
N LEU A 25 -16.99 -3.28 24.75
CA LEU A 25 -15.94 -2.26 24.71
C LEU A 25 -14.64 -2.79 24.08
N GLY A 26 -14.27 -4.03 24.41
CA GLY A 26 -13.11 -4.71 23.84
C GLY A 26 -13.20 -4.88 22.32
N VAL A 27 -14.36 -5.25 21.79
CA VAL A 27 -14.55 -5.45 20.34
C VAL A 27 -14.43 -4.14 19.56
N VAL A 28 -14.99 -3.03 20.06
CA VAL A 28 -14.91 -1.73 19.38
C VAL A 28 -13.47 -1.23 19.31
N THR A 29 -12.73 -1.32 20.43
CA THR A 29 -11.33 -0.89 20.50
C THR A 29 -10.43 -1.73 19.59
N LEU A 30 -10.62 -3.06 19.58
CA LEU A 30 -9.88 -3.96 18.70
C LEU A 30 -10.12 -3.65 17.22
N ASN A 31 -11.37 -3.43 16.81
CA ASN A 31 -11.69 -3.08 15.43
C ASN A 31 -11.05 -1.76 14.98
N ASN A 32 -11.02 -0.75 15.86
CA ASN A 32 -10.34 0.52 15.58
C ASN A 32 -8.81 0.33 15.47
N ALA A 33 -8.21 -0.42 16.40
CA ALA A 33 -6.77 -0.70 16.39
C ALA A 33 -6.34 -1.48 15.14
N GLN A 34 -7.12 -2.48 14.72
CA GLN A 34 -6.87 -3.24 13.50
C GLN A 34 -6.96 -2.35 12.25
N ARG A 35 -7.96 -1.47 12.15
CA ARG A 35 -8.06 -0.50 11.04
C ARG A 35 -6.85 0.41 10.98
N SER A 36 -6.44 0.98 12.13
CA SER A 36 -5.26 1.83 12.22
C SER A 36 -3.96 1.12 11.83
N SER A 37 -3.81 -0.15 12.24
CA SER A 37 -2.65 -0.97 11.88
C SER A 37 -2.59 -1.21 10.36
N ARG A 38 -3.73 -1.52 9.72
CA ARG A 38 -3.78 -1.70 8.26
C ARG A 38 -3.50 -0.39 7.51
N ASP A 39 -4.01 0.75 7.98
CA ASP A 39 -3.69 2.05 7.37
C ASP A 39 -2.22 2.44 7.51
N THR A 40 -1.60 2.08 8.64
CA THR A 40 -0.16 2.25 8.87
C THR A 40 0.63 1.38 7.89
N ALA A 41 0.29 0.09 7.80
CA ALA A 41 0.93 -0.82 6.85
C ALA A 41 0.80 -0.32 5.40
N ARG A 42 -0.37 0.22 5.00
CA ARG A 42 -0.57 0.80 3.65
C ARG A 42 0.38 1.94 3.38
N THR A 43 0.44 2.88 4.31
CA THR A 43 1.30 4.05 4.20
C THR A 43 2.76 3.62 4.10
N THR A 44 3.21 2.73 4.99
CA THR A 44 4.58 2.19 4.99
C THR A 44 4.90 1.47 3.68
N THR A 45 4.00 0.66 3.13
CA THR A 45 4.22 -0.02 1.85
C THR A 45 4.41 0.96 0.71
N VAL A 46 3.52 1.96 0.57
CA VAL A 46 3.61 2.95 -0.52
C VAL A 46 4.85 3.83 -0.36
N GLU A 47 5.22 4.21 0.87
CA GLU A 47 6.47 4.91 1.16
C GLU A 47 7.70 4.08 0.81
N THR A 48 7.67 2.78 1.06
CA THR A 48 8.78 1.88 0.72
C THR A 48 8.94 1.77 -0.80
N VAL A 49 7.82 1.67 -1.54
CA VAL A 49 7.84 1.74 -3.01
C VAL A 49 8.42 3.07 -3.48
N ALA A 50 7.97 4.19 -2.91
CA ALA A 50 8.51 5.52 -3.23
C ALA A 50 10.03 5.57 -3.01
N ARG A 51 10.52 5.10 -1.86
CA ARG A 51 11.98 5.05 -1.57
C ARG A 51 12.74 4.19 -2.56
N SER A 52 12.19 3.06 -2.99
CA SER A 52 12.84 2.22 -3.99
C SER A 52 12.87 2.87 -5.37
N LEU A 53 11.85 3.63 -5.74
CA LEU A 53 11.86 4.47 -6.95
C LEU A 53 12.90 5.59 -6.87
N GLU A 54 13.10 6.18 -5.70
CA GLU A 54 14.19 7.15 -5.49
C GLU A 54 15.57 6.50 -5.58
N SER A 55 15.72 5.29 -5.03
CA SER A 55 16.96 4.51 -5.16
C SER A 55 17.25 4.16 -6.62
N PHE A 56 16.22 3.86 -7.42
CA PHE A 56 16.33 3.70 -8.87
C PHE A 56 16.83 4.97 -9.55
N TYR A 57 16.28 6.13 -9.18
CA TYR A 57 16.72 7.43 -9.70
C TYR A 57 18.19 7.74 -9.34
N ASN A 58 18.67 7.32 -8.16
CA ASN A 58 20.06 7.50 -7.76
C ASN A 58 21.04 6.54 -8.47
N GLY A 59 20.54 5.55 -9.22
CA GLY A 59 21.36 4.57 -9.92
C GLY A 59 21.74 3.35 -9.08
N ASP A 60 21.19 3.21 -7.88
CA ASP A 60 21.39 2.03 -7.01
C ASP A 60 20.61 0.80 -7.53
N ALA A 61 19.67 1.02 -8.45
CA ALA A 61 18.85 0.00 -9.09
C ALA A 61 18.99 0.06 -10.62
N THR A 62 18.81 -1.09 -11.28
CA THR A 62 18.88 -1.21 -12.73
C THR A 62 17.50 -1.52 -13.31
N GLY A 63 17.10 -0.82 -14.36
CA GLY A 63 15.91 -1.19 -15.13
C GLY A 63 16.09 -2.50 -15.89
N THR A 64 14.99 -3.09 -16.35
CA THR A 64 14.99 -4.30 -17.21
C THR A 64 15.71 -4.08 -18.55
N SER A 65 15.84 -2.83 -18.97
CA SER A 65 16.54 -2.32 -20.16
C SER A 65 18.03 -1.99 -19.88
N GLY A 66 18.55 -2.28 -18.69
CA GLY A 66 19.92 -1.91 -18.29
C GLY A 66 20.11 -0.42 -18.00
N GLU A 67 19.02 0.33 -17.91
CA GLU A 67 19.01 1.76 -17.65
C GLU A 67 19.30 2.03 -16.17
N GLN A 68 20.22 2.95 -15.88
CA GLN A 68 20.63 3.31 -14.53
C GLN A 68 20.48 4.82 -14.32
N GLY A 69 19.79 5.19 -13.24
CA GLY A 69 19.83 6.53 -12.66
C GLY A 69 19.19 7.65 -13.48
N HIS A 70 19.07 8.81 -12.83
CA HIS A 70 18.60 10.12 -13.33
C HIS A 70 17.24 10.17 -14.03
N ARG A 71 16.50 9.06 -14.04
CA ARG A 71 15.12 8.97 -14.51
C ARG A 71 14.37 7.91 -13.74
N TYR A 72 13.07 8.12 -13.61
CA TYR A 72 12.16 7.12 -13.09
C TYR A 72 11.74 6.13 -14.21
N PRO A 73 11.22 4.95 -13.86
CA PRO A 73 10.76 3.99 -14.84
C PRO A 73 9.55 4.50 -15.62
N SER A 74 9.55 4.31 -16.94
CA SER A 74 8.40 4.60 -17.79
C SER A 74 7.24 3.61 -17.56
N ALA A 75 6.03 3.97 -18.00
CA ALA A 75 4.87 3.10 -17.82
C ALA A 75 5.07 1.73 -18.47
N GLU A 76 5.63 1.68 -19.69
CA GLU A 76 5.92 0.45 -20.42
C GLU A 76 6.95 -0.43 -19.70
N GLN A 77 8.05 0.18 -19.25
CA GLN A 77 9.11 -0.52 -18.51
C GLN A 77 8.57 -1.12 -17.21
N PHE A 78 7.77 -0.33 -16.48
CA PHE A 78 7.17 -0.77 -15.22
C PHE A 78 6.16 -1.90 -15.45
N LEU A 79 5.25 -1.76 -16.42
CA LEU A 79 4.26 -2.79 -16.76
C LEU A 79 4.91 -4.10 -17.22
N THR A 80 6.01 -4.02 -17.96
CA THR A 80 6.78 -5.20 -18.37
C THR A 80 7.39 -5.89 -17.16
N SER A 81 7.88 -5.12 -16.18
CA SER A 81 8.44 -5.69 -14.95
C SER A 81 7.38 -6.37 -14.08
N LEU A 82 6.15 -5.84 -14.03
CA LEU A 82 5.04 -6.38 -13.24
C LEU A 82 4.55 -7.75 -13.73
N ASN A 83 4.56 -7.96 -15.05
CA ASN A 83 4.16 -9.24 -15.65
C ASN A 83 5.27 -10.32 -15.60
N GLY A 84 6.46 -9.98 -15.09
CA GLY A 84 7.59 -10.91 -14.96
C GLY A 84 8.15 -10.96 -13.54
N THR A 85 9.20 -11.76 -13.33
CA THR A 85 9.94 -11.82 -12.04
C THR A 85 10.87 -10.62 -11.82
N ALA A 86 10.83 -9.63 -12.72
CA ALA A 86 11.80 -8.54 -12.81
C ALA A 86 11.43 -7.28 -12.02
N ILE A 87 10.33 -7.26 -11.26
CA ILE A 87 9.99 -6.14 -10.34
C ILE A 87 11.17 -5.81 -9.42
N ARG A 88 11.92 -6.83 -8.98
CA ARG A 88 13.09 -6.67 -8.09
C ARG A 88 14.20 -5.79 -8.68
N HIS A 89 14.24 -5.63 -10.00
CA HIS A 89 15.18 -4.75 -10.68
C HIS A 89 14.79 -3.28 -10.55
N ILE A 90 13.50 -2.98 -10.67
CA ILE A 90 13.00 -1.60 -10.57
C ILE A 90 12.86 -1.14 -9.11
N LEU A 91 12.51 -2.07 -8.23
CA LEU A 91 12.19 -1.78 -6.85
C LEU A 91 13.03 -2.72 -5.96
N PRO A 92 14.33 -2.40 -5.79
CA PRO A 92 15.23 -3.23 -4.99
C PRO A 92 14.86 -3.17 -3.51
N GLY A 93 15.05 -4.27 -2.80
CA GLY A 93 14.91 -4.33 -1.34
C GLY A 93 13.50 -4.59 -0.80
N LEU A 94 12.48 -4.65 -1.66
CA LEU A 94 11.14 -5.08 -1.24
C LEU A 94 10.94 -6.57 -1.56
N SER A 95 10.30 -7.28 -0.62
CA SER A 95 9.83 -8.66 -0.84
C SER A 95 8.63 -8.69 -1.79
N GLU A 96 8.39 -9.83 -2.42
CA GLU A 96 7.26 -10.04 -3.33
C GLU A 96 5.90 -9.73 -2.67
N ASP A 97 5.78 -10.07 -1.38
CA ASP A 97 4.61 -9.77 -0.55
C ASP A 97 4.34 -8.27 -0.38
N SER A 98 5.39 -7.44 -0.48
CA SER A 98 5.29 -5.99 -0.27
C SER A 98 4.52 -5.29 -1.39
N TYR A 99 4.53 -5.83 -2.63
CA TYR A 99 3.75 -5.28 -3.76
C TYR A 99 2.35 -5.87 -3.88
N GLN A 100 2.11 -7.01 -3.23
CA GLN A 100 0.78 -7.59 -3.14
C GLN A 100 -0.05 -6.85 -2.10
N TYR A 101 0.52 -6.40 -0.99
CA TYR A 101 -0.19 -5.59 -0.03
C TYR A 101 -0.52 -4.18 -0.58
N PRO A 102 -1.73 -3.59 -0.38
CA PRO A 102 -2.87 -4.04 0.44
C PRO A 102 -3.93 -4.95 -0.23
N SER A 103 -3.61 -5.69 -1.29
CA SER A 103 -4.56 -6.56 -1.99
C SER A 103 -5.17 -7.63 -1.08
N ARG A 104 -6.45 -7.94 -1.33
CA ARG A 104 -7.23 -8.94 -0.58
C ARG A 104 -7.19 -10.35 -1.16
N SER A 105 -6.63 -10.53 -2.36
CA SER A 105 -6.81 -11.76 -3.16
C SER A 105 -5.52 -12.33 -3.76
N GLY A 106 -4.34 -11.93 -3.25
CA GLY A 106 -3.06 -12.33 -3.85
C GLY A 106 -2.78 -11.70 -5.23
N GLN A 107 -3.62 -10.77 -5.67
CA GLN A 107 -3.37 -9.94 -6.86
C GLN A 107 -2.41 -8.80 -6.51
N GLN A 108 -1.67 -8.29 -7.50
CA GLN A 108 -0.85 -7.08 -7.32
C GLN A 108 -1.71 -5.88 -6.88
N ALA A 109 -1.26 -5.15 -5.87
CA ALA A 109 -1.89 -3.90 -5.44
C ALA A 109 -1.37 -2.68 -6.20
N LEU A 110 -0.19 -2.81 -6.83
CA LEU A 110 0.45 -1.78 -7.62
C LEU A 110 -0.07 -1.80 -9.06
N PHE A 111 -0.65 -0.69 -9.49
CA PHE A 111 -1.10 -0.46 -10.85
C PHE A 111 -0.32 0.69 -11.46
N VAL A 112 -0.04 0.61 -12.76
CA VAL A 112 0.66 1.66 -13.48
C VAL A 112 -0.33 2.35 -14.40
N GLN A 113 -0.35 3.68 -14.40
CA GLN A 113 -1.13 4.45 -15.34
C GLN A 113 -0.48 4.41 -16.73
N SER A 114 -1.24 4.03 -17.75
CA SER A 114 -0.85 4.11 -19.14
C SER A 114 -2.01 4.63 -20.01
N PRO A 115 -1.75 5.17 -21.21
CA PRO A 115 -2.81 5.65 -22.09
C PRO A 115 -3.81 4.56 -22.53
N SER A 116 -3.42 3.29 -22.48
CA SER A 116 -4.16 2.17 -23.04
C SER A 116 -4.96 1.35 -22.03
N ASN A 117 -4.79 1.58 -20.73
CA ASN A 117 -5.36 0.72 -19.69
C ASN A 117 -6.48 1.35 -18.85
N GLY A 118 -6.81 2.62 -19.08
CA GLY A 118 -7.88 3.33 -18.36
C GLY A 118 -7.60 3.55 -16.86
N ILE A 119 -6.38 3.27 -16.40
CA ILE A 119 -5.97 3.52 -15.02
C ILE A 119 -5.65 5.01 -14.86
N SER A 120 -6.13 5.61 -13.77
CA SER A 120 -5.85 7.00 -13.41
C SER A 120 -5.71 7.14 -11.88
N LYS A 121 -5.45 8.35 -11.40
CA LYS A 121 -5.47 8.69 -9.97
C LYS A 121 -6.72 8.19 -9.23
N ASP A 122 -7.87 8.14 -9.93
CA ASP A 122 -9.17 7.77 -9.34
C ASP A 122 -9.37 6.26 -9.26
N SER A 123 -8.52 5.49 -9.94
CA SER A 123 -8.45 4.03 -9.84
C SER A 123 -7.79 3.56 -8.53
N ALA A 124 -7.19 4.48 -7.75
CA ALA A 124 -6.67 4.18 -6.43
C ALA A 124 -7.82 3.83 -5.47
N THR A 125 -7.67 2.71 -4.76
CA THR A 125 -8.65 2.24 -3.77
C THR A 125 -7.92 1.87 -2.48
N VAL A 126 -8.68 1.35 -1.51
CA VAL A 126 -8.10 0.83 -0.27
C VAL A 126 -7.21 -0.40 -0.50
N ASP A 127 -7.45 -1.14 -1.58
CA ASP A 127 -6.73 -2.37 -1.89
C ASP A 127 -5.73 -2.19 -3.06
N ARG A 128 -5.66 -0.99 -3.67
CA ARG A 128 -4.85 -0.69 -4.85
C ARG A 128 -4.24 0.70 -4.81
N PHE A 129 -2.98 0.81 -5.20
CA PHE A 129 -2.31 2.09 -5.41
C PHE A 129 -1.81 2.22 -6.85
N VAL A 130 -1.73 3.46 -7.34
CA VAL A 130 -1.46 3.78 -8.74
C VAL A 130 -0.16 4.55 -8.85
N TYR A 131 0.74 4.09 -9.71
CA TYR A 131 1.95 4.76 -10.13
C TYR A 131 1.71 5.50 -11.45
N GLU A 132 2.00 6.80 -11.45
CA GLU A 132 1.90 7.69 -12.60
C GLU A 132 3.27 8.33 -12.87
N PRO A 133 4.01 7.85 -13.87
CA PRO A 133 5.27 8.46 -14.27
C PRO A 133 5.03 9.67 -15.18
N ARG A 134 5.83 10.72 -15.00
CA ARG A 134 5.74 11.98 -15.77
C ARG A 134 7.09 12.38 -16.36
N ALA A 135 7.05 12.86 -17.60
CA ALA A 135 8.17 13.48 -18.26
C ALA A 135 8.34 14.95 -17.82
N ARG A 136 9.46 15.58 -18.21
CA ARG A 136 9.75 17.00 -17.87
C ARG A 136 8.69 17.99 -18.37
N ASP A 137 8.06 17.66 -19.50
CA ASP A 137 6.98 18.45 -20.11
C ASP A 137 5.63 18.29 -19.37
N GLY A 138 5.58 17.42 -18.35
CA GLY A 138 4.37 17.12 -17.61
C GLY A 138 3.45 16.13 -18.32
N SER A 139 3.83 15.54 -19.46
CA SER A 139 3.09 14.45 -20.09
C SER A 139 3.31 13.13 -19.35
N LEU A 140 2.42 12.15 -19.55
CA LEU A 140 2.65 10.79 -19.05
C LEU A 140 3.91 10.22 -19.70
N CYS A 141 4.80 9.67 -18.87
CA CYS A 141 6.00 9.02 -19.38
C CYS A 141 5.71 7.57 -19.72
N VAL A 142 5.52 7.28 -21.01
CA VAL A 142 5.01 5.99 -21.48
C VAL A 142 6.13 5.07 -21.91
N THR A 143 7.07 5.57 -22.72
CA THR A 143 8.11 4.75 -23.37
C THR A 143 9.47 4.91 -22.69
N THR A 144 10.36 3.94 -22.88
CA THR A 144 11.75 3.96 -22.35
C THR A 144 12.63 5.05 -22.95
N SER A 145 12.28 5.55 -24.14
CA SER A 145 12.98 6.66 -24.81
C SER A 145 12.71 8.03 -24.17
N GLN A 146 11.70 8.14 -23.32
CA GLN A 146 11.36 9.39 -22.64
C GLN A 146 12.16 9.52 -21.33
N GLU A 147 12.61 10.75 -21.03
CA GLU A 147 13.20 11.07 -19.73
C GLU A 147 12.08 11.29 -18.70
N CYS A 148 11.76 10.26 -17.92
CA CYS A 148 10.81 10.39 -16.81
C CYS A 148 11.49 11.10 -15.64
N SER A 149 11.19 12.38 -15.43
CA SER A 149 11.81 13.18 -14.38
C SER A 149 11.02 13.17 -13.07
N ARG A 150 9.76 12.74 -13.07
CA ARG A 150 8.86 12.79 -11.91
C ARG A 150 7.97 11.56 -11.84
N PHE A 151 7.49 11.25 -10.63
CA PHE A 151 6.40 10.29 -10.45
C PHE A 151 5.40 10.75 -9.39
N PHE A 152 4.20 10.19 -9.49
CA PHE A 152 3.14 10.31 -8.49
C PHE A 152 2.67 8.91 -8.09
N LEU A 153 2.51 8.68 -6.79
CA LEU A 153 1.85 7.49 -6.25
C LEU A 153 0.55 7.90 -5.59
N TYR A 154 -0.55 7.24 -5.96
CA TYR A 154 -1.89 7.51 -5.43
C TYR A 154 -2.39 6.31 -4.64
N TYR A 155 -2.83 6.52 -3.41
CA TYR A 155 -3.38 5.47 -2.56
C TYR A 155 -4.50 6.00 -1.67
N ARG A 156 -5.29 5.10 -1.08
CA ARG A 156 -6.35 5.46 -0.13
C ARG A 156 -6.26 4.64 1.15
N LEU A 157 -6.78 5.21 2.23
CA LEU A 157 -6.82 4.58 3.54
C LEU A 157 -8.22 4.02 3.84
N GLU A 158 -8.32 2.99 4.68
CA GLU A 158 -9.61 2.46 5.15
C GLU A 158 -10.41 3.51 5.91
N ARG A 159 -9.72 4.37 6.69
CA ARG A 159 -10.38 5.47 7.40
C ARG A 159 -10.93 6.56 6.48
N ALA A 160 -10.43 6.68 5.25
CA ALA A 160 -10.79 7.73 4.29
C ALA A 160 -10.80 7.18 2.85
N PRO A 161 -11.75 6.30 2.51
CA PRO A 161 -11.73 5.52 1.25
C PRO A 161 -12.04 6.35 0.00
N THR A 162 -12.46 7.60 0.17
CA THR A 162 -12.76 8.55 -0.91
C THR A 162 -11.65 9.58 -1.12
N VAL A 163 -10.72 9.71 -0.17
CA VAL A 163 -9.63 10.68 -0.23
C VAL A 163 -8.41 9.99 -0.83
N THR A 164 -7.97 10.47 -2.00
CA THR A 164 -6.72 10.05 -2.60
C THR A 164 -5.56 10.81 -1.97
N ILE A 165 -4.61 10.08 -1.39
CA ILE A 165 -3.35 10.59 -0.88
C ILE A 165 -2.30 10.43 -1.98
N THR A 166 -1.48 11.44 -2.17
CA THR A 166 -0.45 11.47 -3.20
C THR A 166 0.94 11.56 -2.59
N ILE A 167 1.85 10.68 -3.00
CA ILE A 167 3.29 10.83 -2.79
C ILE A 167 3.91 11.28 -4.10
N THR A 168 4.75 12.31 -4.04
CA THR A 168 5.47 12.86 -5.20
C THR A 168 6.94 12.49 -5.13
N SER A 169 7.59 12.41 -6.28
CA SER A 169 9.05 12.29 -6.35
C SER A 169 9.77 13.42 -5.62
N ASN A 170 10.92 13.10 -5.04
CA ASN A 170 11.83 14.09 -4.44
C ASN A 170 12.57 14.89 -5.51
N HIS A 171 12.91 14.24 -6.63
CA HIS A 171 13.54 14.89 -7.76
C HIS A 171 12.46 15.42 -8.72
N GLN A 172 12.62 16.68 -9.16
CA GLN A 172 11.67 17.41 -10.00
C GLN A 172 12.34 18.19 -11.12
#